data_AF-A0A093FKI4-F1
#
_entry.id   AF-A0A093FKI4-F1
#
_cell.length_a   1.000
_cell.length_b   1.000
_cell.length_c   1.000
_cell.angle_alpha   90.00
_cell.angle_beta   90.00
_cell.angle_gamma   90.00
#
_symmetry.space_group_name_H-M   'P 1'
#
loop_
_entity.id
_entity.type
_entity.pdbx_description
1 polymer ?
#
loop_
_entity_poly.entity_id
_entity_poly.type
_entity_poly.pdbx_seq_one_letter_code
_entity_poly.pdbx_strand_id
1 'polypeptide(L)'
;LPSLKAAIKNSLSKCLDKEIQRWKEDKEPEKLNGHFQSELLAIFVIQSIYSGQKRAKDISVAVGEELSHRLSKELPAKVRYKDAFEDFKEKSKKHRYYRPILIANINNCWNFRDYAEKNMAEKDDNKASTLSMLGDIENSGFDVLLQQLFAQLKPIYKKFTENKWDSSNEIMNEIIKTTSKHISDFRTLKDPFYHAIVEKIHAHLVKEYIVRLLKRKVSLKAPGQQQNLAQHISKNAADLEAFCTSNGSQATWLNSALPKLAEIIRLQDLGAIKIEVATLATTYPDIRKRHLEAFLYIKANLSRSELKSILGYLADSAASTLPGAPLFSNINVS
;
A
#
# COMPACT_ATOMS: atom_id res chain seq x y z
N LEU A 1 -14.32 37.41 -13.50
CA LEU A 1 -13.74 36.35 -12.63
C LEU A 1 -14.71 35.84 -11.55
N PRO A 2 -15.36 36.69 -10.72
CA PRO A 2 -16.25 36.20 -9.65
C PRO A 2 -17.47 35.40 -10.16
N SER A 3 -18.10 35.84 -11.24
CA SER A 3 -19.23 35.14 -11.88
C SER A 3 -18.84 33.76 -12.43
N LEU A 4 -17.69 33.66 -13.12
CA LEU A 4 -17.15 32.40 -13.62
C LEU A 4 -16.80 31.43 -12.49
N LYS A 5 -16.19 31.94 -11.41
CA LYS A 5 -15.89 31.15 -10.21
C LYS A 5 -17.16 30.56 -9.60
N ALA A 6 -18.20 31.38 -9.39
CA ALA A 6 -19.46 30.94 -8.82
C ALA A 6 -20.17 29.90 -9.71
N ALA A 7 -20.13 30.08 -11.03
CA ALA A 7 -20.68 29.13 -11.99
C ALA A 7 -19.97 27.76 -11.90
N ILE A 8 -18.63 27.75 -11.91
CA ILE A 8 -17.84 26.51 -11.79
C ILE A 8 -18.13 25.81 -10.46
N LYS A 9 -18.18 26.56 -9.36
CA LYS A 9 -18.48 26.03 -8.02
C LYS A 9 -19.87 25.38 -7.96
N ASN A 10 -20.91 26.07 -8.43
CA ASN A 10 -22.27 25.56 -8.40
C ASN A 10 -22.42 24.31 -9.26
N SER A 11 -21.78 24.28 -10.43
CA SER A 11 -21.80 23.10 -11.29
C SER A 11 -21.01 21.93 -10.69
N LEU A 12 -19.89 22.18 -10.00
CA LEU A 12 -19.14 21.14 -9.28
C LEU A 12 -19.99 20.53 -8.16
N SER A 13 -20.65 21.37 -7.37
CA SER A 13 -21.54 20.88 -6.30
C SER A 13 -22.65 19.99 -6.87
N LYS A 14 -23.34 20.45 -7.93
CA LYS A 14 -24.41 19.67 -8.58
C LYS A 14 -23.91 18.37 -9.19
N CYS A 15 -22.69 18.36 -9.73
CA CYS A 15 -22.07 17.15 -10.28
C CYS A 15 -21.79 16.15 -9.16
N LEU A 16 -21.18 16.59 -8.06
CA LEU A 16 -20.92 15.76 -6.87
C LEU A 16 -22.23 15.22 -6.27
N ASP A 17 -23.30 16.03 -6.22
CA ASP A 17 -24.61 15.60 -5.74
C ASP A 17 -25.16 14.42 -6.53
N LYS A 18 -25.14 14.55 -7.86
CA LYS A 18 -25.59 13.50 -8.77
C LYS A 18 -24.72 12.25 -8.66
N GLU A 19 -23.42 12.42 -8.52
CA GLU A 19 -22.50 11.31 -8.34
C GLU A 19 -22.78 10.53 -7.06
N ILE A 20 -22.92 11.23 -5.92
CA ILE A 20 -23.21 10.61 -4.63
C ILE A 20 -24.57 9.91 -4.65
N GLN A 21 -25.56 10.46 -5.37
CA GLN A 21 -26.85 9.81 -5.55
C GLN A 21 -26.72 8.51 -6.35
N ARG A 22 -25.93 8.51 -7.44
CA ARG A 22 -25.69 7.31 -8.27
C ARG A 22 -25.09 6.14 -7.50
N TRP A 23 -24.24 6.40 -6.51
CA TRP A 23 -23.69 5.32 -5.68
C TRP A 23 -24.78 4.53 -4.94
N LYS A 24 -25.94 5.13 -4.70
CA LYS A 24 -27.08 4.51 -4.01
C LYS A 24 -28.04 3.80 -4.96
N GLU A 25 -27.84 3.94 -6.27
CA GLU A 25 -28.61 3.25 -7.29
C GLU A 25 -28.07 1.82 -7.45
N ASP A 26 -28.95 0.84 -7.72
CA ASP A 26 -28.54 -0.55 -7.99
C ASP A 26 -28.02 -0.70 -9.43
N LYS A 27 -27.04 0.12 -9.80
CA LYS A 27 -26.39 0.13 -11.12
C LYS A 27 -24.88 -0.04 -10.95
N GLU A 28 -24.28 -0.88 -11.78
CA GLU A 28 -22.83 -1.02 -11.86
C GLU A 28 -22.21 0.27 -12.44
N PRO A 29 -21.07 0.76 -11.91
CA PRO A 29 -20.32 1.83 -12.53
C PRO A 29 -19.89 1.46 -13.96
N GLU A 30 -19.85 2.47 -14.82
CA GLU A 30 -19.44 2.29 -16.21
C GLU A 30 -17.94 1.94 -16.30
N LYS A 31 -17.57 1.18 -17.34
CA LYS A 31 -16.19 0.83 -17.64
C LYS A 31 -15.73 1.57 -18.88
N LEU A 32 -14.64 2.32 -18.78
CA LEU A 32 -13.94 2.87 -19.93
C LEU A 32 -12.56 2.24 -20.02
N ASN A 33 -12.26 1.67 -21.19
CA ASN A 33 -11.02 0.91 -21.44
C ASN A 33 -10.79 -0.18 -20.37
N GLY A 34 -11.86 -0.83 -19.91
CA GLY A 34 -11.78 -1.88 -18.89
C GLY A 34 -11.75 -1.39 -17.44
N HIS A 35 -11.67 -0.08 -17.19
CA HIS A 35 -11.58 0.48 -15.84
C HIS A 35 -12.89 1.10 -15.37
N PHE A 36 -13.30 0.79 -14.14
CA PHE A 36 -14.49 1.42 -13.56
C PHE A 36 -14.29 2.92 -13.39
N GLN A 37 -15.27 3.73 -13.77
CA GLN A 37 -15.20 5.17 -13.61
C GLN A 37 -16.59 5.80 -13.52
N SER A 38 -16.64 7.04 -13.05
CA SER A 38 -17.80 7.89 -13.29
C SER A 38 -17.57 8.78 -14.51
N GLU A 39 -18.43 8.65 -15.52
CA GLU A 39 -18.48 9.60 -16.63
C GLU A 39 -18.75 11.03 -16.15
N LEU A 40 -19.62 11.22 -15.16
CA LEU A 40 -20.03 12.57 -14.74
C LEU A 40 -18.88 13.36 -14.14
N LEU A 41 -18.09 12.76 -13.23
CA LEU A 41 -16.97 13.46 -12.61
C LEU A 41 -15.83 13.70 -13.59
N ALA A 42 -15.51 12.71 -14.44
CA ALA A 42 -14.48 12.85 -15.46
C ALA A 42 -14.84 13.96 -16.46
N ILE A 43 -16.05 13.91 -17.01
CA ILE A 43 -16.56 14.90 -17.96
C ILE A 43 -16.65 16.28 -17.30
N PHE A 44 -17.11 16.38 -16.04
CA PHE A 44 -17.21 17.67 -15.35
C PHE A 44 -15.85 18.32 -15.09
N VAL A 45 -14.89 17.56 -14.53
CA VAL A 45 -13.53 18.06 -14.24
C VAL A 45 -12.86 18.49 -15.55
N ILE A 46 -12.93 17.65 -16.59
CA ILE A 46 -12.37 17.95 -17.92
C ILE A 46 -13.07 19.14 -18.58
N GLN A 47 -14.39 19.21 -18.59
CA GLN A 47 -15.08 20.24 -19.37
C GLN A 47 -15.24 21.55 -18.62
N SER A 48 -15.61 21.55 -17.34
CA SER A 48 -15.96 22.81 -16.65
C SER A 48 -14.75 23.53 -16.10
N ILE A 49 -13.81 22.79 -15.52
CA ILE A 49 -12.63 23.39 -14.90
C ILE A 49 -11.57 23.72 -15.97
N TYR A 50 -11.23 22.78 -16.87
CA TYR A 50 -10.24 23.09 -17.91
C TYR A 50 -10.76 24.09 -18.95
N SER A 51 -12.02 24.04 -19.40
CA SER A 51 -12.51 25.06 -20.35
C SER A 51 -12.64 26.44 -19.72
N GLY A 52 -12.98 26.51 -18.42
CA GLY A 52 -12.98 27.75 -17.65
C GLY A 52 -11.58 28.33 -17.53
N GLN A 53 -10.60 27.50 -17.20
CA GLN A 53 -9.20 27.90 -17.13
C GLN A 53 -8.60 28.27 -18.47
N LYS A 54 -8.89 27.52 -19.53
CA LYS A 54 -8.40 27.83 -20.89
C LYS A 54 -8.88 29.20 -21.32
N ARG A 55 -10.19 29.47 -21.19
CA ARG A 55 -10.76 30.81 -21.47
C ARG A 55 -10.12 31.91 -20.62
N ALA A 56 -9.78 31.62 -19.37
CA ALA A 56 -9.10 32.59 -18.50
C ALA A 56 -7.65 32.84 -18.96
N LYS A 57 -6.92 31.80 -19.40
CA LYS A 57 -5.57 31.89 -19.98
C LYS A 57 -5.55 32.60 -21.34
N ASP A 58 -6.59 32.41 -22.15
CA ASP A 58 -6.77 33.10 -23.44
C ASP A 58 -6.93 34.62 -23.25
N ILE A 59 -7.41 35.07 -22.07
CA ILE A 59 -7.43 36.50 -21.71
C ILE A 59 -6.03 36.95 -21.28
N SER A 60 -5.42 36.26 -20.31
CA SER A 60 -3.99 36.37 -19.97
C SER A 60 -3.56 35.25 -19.03
N VAL A 61 -2.26 34.93 -19.01
CA VAL A 61 -1.68 33.93 -18.10
C VAL A 61 -2.03 34.24 -16.64
N ALA A 62 -1.88 35.49 -16.21
CA ALA A 62 -2.18 35.94 -14.84
C ALA A 62 -3.66 35.73 -14.46
N VAL A 63 -4.60 35.94 -15.39
CA VAL A 63 -6.03 35.71 -15.16
C VAL A 63 -6.35 34.22 -15.02
N GLY A 64 -5.64 33.37 -15.77
CA GLY A 64 -5.72 31.92 -15.63
C GLY A 64 -5.20 31.40 -14.29
N GLU A 65 -4.05 31.90 -13.85
CA GLU A 65 -3.44 31.56 -12.56
C GLU A 65 -4.31 32.02 -11.38
N GLU A 66 -4.82 33.25 -11.44
CA GLU A 66 -5.72 33.80 -10.41
C GLU A 66 -7.02 33.01 -10.31
N LEU A 67 -7.58 32.55 -11.43
CA LEU A 67 -8.75 31.67 -11.42
C LEU A 67 -8.42 30.31 -10.80
N SER A 68 -7.26 29.72 -11.14
CA SER A 68 -6.81 28.45 -10.55
C SER A 68 -6.64 28.55 -9.04
N HIS A 69 -5.98 29.61 -8.56
CA HIS A 69 -5.79 29.89 -7.14
C HIS A 69 -7.12 30.13 -6.40
N ARG A 70 -8.10 30.76 -7.06
CA ARG A 70 -9.44 30.93 -6.46
C ARG A 70 -10.25 29.64 -6.41
N LEU A 71 -10.09 28.75 -7.40
CA LEU A 71 -10.77 27.44 -7.44
C LEU A 71 -10.10 26.44 -6.49
N SER A 72 -8.79 26.51 -6.30
CA SER A 72 -8.07 25.62 -5.39
C SER A 72 -8.52 25.77 -3.93
N LYS A 73 -8.89 27.00 -3.53
CA LYS A 73 -9.43 27.36 -2.22
C LYS A 73 -10.85 26.86 -1.94
N GLU A 74 -11.52 26.18 -2.88
CA GLU A 74 -12.85 25.60 -2.64
C GLU A 74 -12.78 24.28 -1.85
N LEU A 75 -12.30 24.37 -0.62
CA LEU A 75 -12.18 23.29 0.36
C LEU A 75 -13.52 22.57 0.69
N PRO A 76 -14.69 23.25 0.78
CA PRO A 76 -15.93 22.59 1.19
C PRO A 76 -16.41 21.47 0.26
N ALA A 77 -16.23 21.62 -1.06
CA ALA A 77 -16.65 20.58 -2.01
C ALA A 77 -15.76 19.33 -1.93
N LYS A 78 -14.48 19.53 -1.65
CA LYS A 78 -13.47 18.47 -1.48
C LYS A 78 -13.74 17.64 -0.23
N VAL A 79 -13.95 18.32 0.91
CA VAL A 79 -14.29 17.68 2.19
C VAL A 79 -15.60 16.90 2.07
N ARG A 80 -16.62 17.51 1.45
CA ARG A 80 -17.92 16.86 1.23
C ARG A 80 -17.82 15.57 0.41
N TYR A 81 -16.98 15.52 -0.61
CA TYR A 81 -16.79 14.31 -1.40
C TYR A 81 -16.15 13.19 -0.57
N LYS A 82 -15.11 13.52 0.20
CA LYS A 82 -14.48 12.58 1.15
C LYS A 82 -15.51 12.04 2.14
N ASP A 83 -16.26 12.93 2.79
CA ASP A 83 -17.25 12.54 3.80
C ASP A 83 -18.34 11.64 3.21
N ALA A 84 -18.82 11.95 2.00
CA ALA A 84 -19.80 11.12 1.32
C ALA A 84 -19.24 9.73 0.93
N PHE A 85 -17.98 9.67 0.52
CA PHE A 85 -17.31 8.40 0.22
C PHE A 85 -17.17 7.54 1.48
N GLU A 86 -16.75 8.16 2.60
CA GLU A 86 -16.66 7.50 3.90
C GLU A 86 -18.04 7.00 4.38
N ASP A 87 -19.09 7.83 4.24
CA ASP A 87 -20.48 7.45 4.56
C ASP A 87 -20.95 6.24 3.74
N PHE A 88 -20.69 6.24 2.43
CA PHE A 88 -21.02 5.11 1.55
C PHE A 88 -20.27 3.85 1.97
N LYS A 89 -18.96 3.96 2.24
CA LYS A 89 -18.11 2.85 2.67
C LYS A 89 -18.60 2.22 3.97
N GLU A 90 -19.10 3.02 4.90
CA GLU A 90 -19.60 2.51 6.18
C GLU A 90 -20.99 1.89 6.06
N LYS A 91 -21.92 2.55 5.35
CA LYS A 91 -23.35 2.21 5.38
C LYS A 91 -23.78 1.26 4.26
N SER A 92 -23.05 1.20 3.16
CA SER A 92 -23.47 0.49 1.94
C SER A 92 -22.76 -0.84 1.71
N LYS A 93 -22.20 -1.47 2.75
CA LYS A 93 -21.44 -2.74 2.63
C LYS A 93 -22.21 -3.91 2.01
N LYS A 94 -23.55 -3.88 2.07
CA LYS A 94 -24.45 -4.89 1.47
C LYS A 94 -24.86 -4.55 0.03
N HIS A 95 -24.42 -3.42 -0.50
CA HIS A 95 -24.75 -2.99 -1.85
C HIS A 95 -24.16 -3.96 -2.88
N ARG A 96 -24.96 -4.37 -3.87
CA ARG A 96 -24.56 -5.35 -4.89
C ARG A 96 -23.26 -4.95 -5.60
N TYR A 97 -23.16 -3.66 -5.94
CA TYR A 97 -22.01 -3.07 -6.63
C TYR A 97 -21.03 -2.36 -5.69
N TYR A 98 -21.01 -2.72 -4.40
CA TYR A 98 -20.18 -2.05 -3.40
C TYR A 98 -18.70 -1.94 -3.82
N ARG A 99 -18.06 -3.06 -4.19
CA ARG A 99 -16.65 -3.07 -4.61
C ARG A 99 -16.41 -2.30 -5.93
N PRO A 100 -17.19 -2.51 -7.01
CA PRO A 100 -17.10 -1.67 -8.21
C PRO A 100 -17.20 -0.16 -7.93
N ILE A 101 -18.12 0.27 -7.06
CA ILE A 101 -18.30 1.69 -6.71
C ILE A 101 -17.06 2.22 -5.96
N LEU A 102 -16.48 1.45 -5.04
CA LEU A 102 -15.21 1.84 -4.39
C LEU A 102 -14.09 2.02 -5.43
N ILE A 103 -13.94 1.07 -6.36
CA ILE A 103 -12.92 1.14 -7.42
C ILE A 103 -13.15 2.35 -8.33
N ALA A 104 -14.39 2.61 -8.74
CA ALA A 104 -14.72 3.78 -9.55
C ALA A 104 -14.33 5.09 -8.86
N ASN A 105 -14.60 5.21 -7.56
CA ASN A 105 -14.24 6.38 -6.76
C ASN A 105 -12.73 6.57 -6.62
N ILE A 106 -11.97 5.48 -6.42
CA ILE A 106 -10.51 5.51 -6.44
C ILE A 106 -10.02 5.99 -7.81
N ASN A 107 -10.51 5.41 -8.90
CA ASN A 107 -10.14 5.82 -10.25
C ASN A 107 -10.49 7.28 -10.55
N ASN A 108 -11.60 7.79 -10.01
CA ASN A 108 -12.00 9.18 -10.16
C ASN A 108 -11.04 10.15 -9.45
N CYS A 109 -10.29 9.70 -8.43
CA CYS A 109 -9.28 10.53 -7.75
C CYS A 109 -8.18 10.98 -8.73
N TRP A 110 -7.89 10.21 -9.78
CA TRP A 110 -6.92 10.61 -10.80
C TRP A 110 -7.30 11.91 -11.50
N ASN A 111 -8.59 12.12 -11.82
CA ASN A 111 -9.03 13.33 -12.50
C ASN A 111 -8.74 14.59 -11.67
N PHE A 112 -8.89 14.48 -10.34
CA PHE A 112 -8.59 15.57 -9.42
C PHE A 112 -7.09 15.75 -9.21
N ARG A 113 -6.34 14.64 -9.15
CA ARG A 113 -4.88 14.63 -9.01
C ARG A 113 -4.20 15.27 -10.21
N ASP A 114 -4.52 14.81 -11.42
CA ASP A 114 -4.00 15.34 -12.69
C ASP A 114 -4.26 16.84 -12.83
N TYR A 115 -5.47 17.29 -12.47
CA TYR A 115 -5.80 18.71 -12.45
C TYR A 115 -4.94 19.49 -11.44
N ALA A 116 -4.83 19.00 -10.20
CA ALA A 116 -4.06 19.65 -9.14
C ALA A 116 -2.57 19.73 -9.50
N GLU A 117 -2.01 18.68 -10.09
CA GLU A 117 -0.61 18.62 -10.50
C GLU A 117 -0.30 19.63 -11.61
N LYS A 118 -1.14 19.71 -12.65
CA LYS A 118 -0.94 20.58 -13.82
C LYS A 118 -1.27 22.05 -13.61
N ASN A 119 -2.17 22.38 -12.68
CA ASN A 119 -2.75 23.73 -12.59
C ASN A 119 -2.52 24.42 -11.25
N MET A 120 -1.97 23.75 -10.24
CA MET A 120 -1.64 24.37 -8.95
C MET A 120 -0.13 24.47 -8.77
N ALA A 121 0.33 25.63 -8.29
CA ALA A 121 1.73 25.89 -8.02
C ALA A 121 2.27 24.92 -6.95
N GLU A 122 3.55 24.55 -7.05
CA GLU A 122 4.17 23.57 -6.15
C GLU A 122 4.18 24.02 -4.68
N LYS A 123 4.32 25.33 -4.45
CA LYS A 123 4.32 25.95 -3.11
C LYS A 123 2.92 26.32 -2.61
N ASP A 124 1.85 25.88 -3.28
CA ASP A 124 0.48 26.12 -2.83
C ASP A 124 0.08 25.08 -1.77
N ASP A 125 -0.12 25.51 -0.52
CA ASP A 125 -0.58 24.65 0.59
C ASP A 125 -1.89 23.92 0.25
N ASN A 126 -2.74 24.51 -0.61
CA ASN A 126 -3.97 23.85 -1.06
C ASN A 126 -3.69 22.64 -1.95
N LYS A 127 -2.54 22.60 -2.65
CA LYS A 127 -2.13 21.46 -3.49
C LYS A 127 -1.83 20.27 -2.58
N ALA A 128 -0.97 20.48 -1.58
CA ALA A 128 -0.61 19.47 -0.60
C ALA A 128 -1.85 18.93 0.14
N SER A 129 -2.72 19.83 0.62
CA SER A 129 -3.98 19.45 1.27
C SER A 129 -4.91 18.62 0.36
N THR A 130 -5.03 19.01 -0.91
CA THR A 130 -5.87 18.28 -1.88
C THR A 130 -5.31 16.89 -2.17
N LEU A 131 -4.00 16.78 -2.43
CA LEU A 131 -3.35 15.51 -2.70
C LEU A 131 -3.40 14.57 -1.49
N SER A 132 -3.25 15.12 -0.28
CA SER A 132 -3.41 14.37 0.97
C SER A 132 -4.82 13.81 1.11
N MET A 133 -5.84 14.63 0.87
CA MET A 133 -7.25 14.20 0.95
C MET A 133 -7.60 13.10 -0.07
N LEU A 134 -7.10 13.23 -1.31
CA LEU A 134 -7.25 12.17 -2.32
C LEU A 134 -6.53 10.89 -1.89
N GLY A 135 -5.31 11.02 -1.35
CA GLY A 135 -4.56 9.90 -0.78
C GLY A 135 -5.31 9.20 0.36
N ASP A 136 -6.04 9.92 1.21
CA ASP A 136 -6.87 9.32 2.26
C ASP A 136 -8.00 8.48 1.67
N ILE A 137 -8.71 8.98 0.64
CA ILE A 137 -9.79 8.25 -0.05
C ILE A 137 -9.23 6.98 -0.71
N GLU A 138 -8.12 7.11 -1.42
CA GLU A 138 -7.43 6.00 -2.09
C GLU A 138 -7.04 4.91 -1.09
N ASN A 139 -6.33 5.29 -0.02
CA ASN A 139 -5.88 4.36 1.01
C ASN A 139 -7.05 3.71 1.75
N SER A 140 -8.06 4.48 2.13
CA SER A 140 -9.21 3.97 2.88
C SER A 140 -10.08 3.03 2.02
N GLY A 141 -10.16 3.28 0.71
CA GLY A 141 -10.74 2.35 -0.26
C GLY A 141 -9.94 1.07 -0.41
N PHE A 142 -8.61 1.16 -0.53
CA PHE A 142 -7.74 -0.02 -0.59
C PHE A 142 -7.85 -0.90 0.65
N ASP A 143 -7.91 -0.32 1.85
CA ASP A 143 -8.04 -1.07 3.10
C ASP A 143 -9.28 -1.97 3.12
N VAL A 144 -10.42 -1.45 2.63
CA VAL A 144 -11.65 -2.23 2.49
C VAL A 144 -11.54 -3.28 1.40
N LEU A 145 -10.97 -2.92 0.24
CA LEU A 145 -10.83 -3.83 -0.89
C LEU A 145 -9.94 -5.03 -0.55
N LEU A 146 -8.89 -4.82 0.26
CA LEU A 146 -7.91 -5.83 0.66
C LEU A 146 -8.32 -6.64 1.90
N GLN A 147 -9.30 -6.18 2.68
CA GLN A 147 -9.71 -6.81 3.93
C GLN A 147 -10.01 -8.30 3.79
N GLN A 148 -10.75 -8.70 2.75
CA GLN A 148 -11.13 -10.10 2.52
C GLN A 148 -9.91 -10.97 2.19
N LEU A 149 -9.01 -10.49 1.33
CA LEU A 149 -7.78 -11.18 0.98
C LEU A 149 -6.93 -11.42 2.23
N PHE A 150 -6.67 -10.38 3.02
CA PHE A 150 -5.83 -10.49 4.22
C PHE A 150 -6.46 -11.39 5.29
N ALA A 151 -7.79 -11.38 5.42
CA ALA A 151 -8.50 -12.31 6.30
C ALA A 151 -8.33 -13.78 5.86
N GLN A 152 -8.37 -14.06 4.55
CA GLN A 152 -8.16 -15.41 4.00
C GLN A 152 -6.70 -15.87 4.09
N LEU A 153 -5.73 -14.97 3.93
CA LEU A 153 -4.31 -15.30 4.04
C LEU A 153 -3.89 -15.62 5.47
N LYS A 154 -4.48 -14.96 6.47
CA LYS A 154 -4.12 -15.13 7.89
C LYS A 154 -4.07 -16.60 8.37
N PRO A 155 -5.09 -17.46 8.15
CA PRO A 155 -5.01 -18.87 8.51
C PRO A 155 -3.99 -19.65 7.68
N ILE A 156 -3.77 -19.30 6.42
CA ILE A 156 -2.79 -19.98 5.56
C ILE A 156 -1.37 -19.74 6.08
N TYR A 157 -1.02 -18.48 6.42
CA TYR A 157 0.28 -18.16 7.03
C TYR A 157 0.50 -18.87 8.36
N LYS A 158 -0.53 -19.08 9.18
CA LYS A 158 -0.40 -19.81 10.46
C LYS A 158 0.11 -21.25 10.27
N LYS A 159 -0.22 -21.88 9.14
CA LYS A 159 0.24 -23.24 8.81
C LYS A 159 1.76 -23.35 8.81
N PHE A 160 2.51 -22.30 8.44
CA PHE A 160 3.98 -22.31 8.54
C PHE A 160 4.45 -22.61 9.97
N THR A 161 3.87 -21.93 10.95
CA THR A 161 4.25 -22.14 12.36
C THR A 161 3.68 -23.42 12.97
N GLU A 162 2.47 -23.82 12.56
CA GLU A 162 1.79 -25.03 13.05
C GLU A 162 2.50 -26.30 12.57
N ASN A 163 2.93 -26.31 11.31
CA ASN A 163 3.68 -27.42 10.71
C ASN A 163 5.20 -27.26 10.88
N LYS A 164 5.66 -26.32 11.72
CA LYS A 164 7.10 -26.07 11.95
C LYS A 164 7.92 -25.87 10.67
N TRP A 165 7.32 -25.24 9.66
CA TRP A 165 7.86 -25.00 8.32
C TRP A 165 7.99 -26.23 7.42
N ASP A 166 7.46 -27.38 7.86
CA ASP A 166 7.22 -28.52 6.98
C ASP A 166 6.16 -28.13 5.93
N SER A 167 6.28 -28.69 4.73
CA SER A 167 5.41 -28.35 3.58
C SER A 167 5.41 -26.86 3.19
N SER A 168 6.55 -26.18 3.39
CA SER A 168 6.72 -24.75 3.11
C SER A 168 6.31 -24.36 1.67
N ASN A 169 6.60 -25.24 0.71
CA ASN A 169 6.31 -25.03 -0.72
C ASN A 169 4.81 -25.09 -1.01
N GLU A 170 4.10 -26.06 -0.43
CA GLU A 170 2.65 -26.23 -0.60
C GLU A 170 1.88 -25.05 0.00
N ILE A 171 2.30 -24.59 1.18
CA ILE A 171 1.71 -23.42 1.85
C ILE A 171 1.95 -22.15 1.00
N MET A 172 3.15 -21.98 0.45
CA MET A 172 3.45 -20.84 -0.42
C MET A 172 2.61 -20.84 -1.70
N ASN A 173 2.45 -22.00 -2.34
CA ASN A 173 1.58 -22.16 -3.50
C ASN A 173 0.12 -21.82 -3.18
N GLU A 174 -0.38 -22.18 -2.00
CA GLU A 174 -1.72 -21.80 -1.53
C GLU A 174 -1.87 -20.28 -1.35
N ILE A 175 -0.85 -19.61 -0.79
CA ILE A 175 -0.80 -18.15 -0.65
C ILE A 175 -0.84 -17.46 -2.01
N ILE A 176 0.01 -17.89 -2.95
CA ILE A 176 0.09 -17.33 -4.30
C ILE A 176 -1.23 -17.54 -5.04
N LYS A 177 -1.79 -18.75 -5.00
CA LYS A 177 -3.09 -19.05 -5.63
C LYS A 177 -4.22 -18.20 -5.06
N THR A 178 -4.29 -18.08 -3.74
CA THR A 178 -5.30 -17.26 -3.07
C THR A 178 -5.15 -15.81 -3.48
N THR A 179 -3.94 -15.27 -3.47
CA THR A 179 -3.67 -13.88 -3.82
C THR A 179 -3.98 -13.59 -5.29
N SER A 180 -3.58 -14.48 -6.20
CA SER A 180 -3.81 -14.35 -7.66
C SER A 180 -5.29 -14.17 -8.00
N LYS A 181 -6.17 -14.93 -7.33
CA LYS A 181 -7.63 -14.82 -7.50
C LYS A 181 -8.17 -13.44 -7.12
N HIS A 182 -7.58 -12.76 -6.14
CA HIS A 182 -8.02 -11.41 -5.75
C HIS A 182 -7.39 -10.33 -6.63
N ILE A 183 -6.14 -10.51 -7.08
CA ILE A 183 -5.46 -9.55 -7.96
C ILE A 183 -6.22 -9.37 -9.29
N SER A 184 -6.83 -10.43 -9.83
CA SER A 184 -7.62 -10.32 -11.07
C SER A 184 -8.78 -9.32 -10.94
N ASP A 185 -9.39 -9.21 -9.76
CA ASP A 185 -10.50 -8.28 -9.52
C ASP A 185 -10.05 -6.82 -9.58
N PHE A 186 -8.78 -6.56 -9.29
CA PHE A 186 -8.19 -5.23 -9.26
C PHE A 186 -7.77 -4.71 -10.64
N ARG A 187 -7.83 -5.52 -11.70
CA ARG A 187 -7.52 -5.08 -13.08
C ARG A 187 -8.42 -3.95 -13.60
N THR A 188 -9.53 -3.70 -12.91
CA THR A 188 -10.45 -2.59 -13.18
C THR A 188 -10.03 -1.26 -12.53
N LEU A 189 -8.98 -1.25 -11.69
CA LEU A 189 -8.29 -0.03 -11.26
C LEU A 189 -7.43 0.52 -12.41
N LYS A 190 -7.35 1.84 -12.52
CA LYS A 190 -6.42 2.52 -13.44
C LYS A 190 -5.02 2.57 -12.85
N ASP A 191 -4.02 2.69 -13.70
CA ASP A 191 -2.70 3.14 -13.27
C ASP A 191 -2.79 4.63 -12.85
N PRO A 192 -2.11 5.04 -11.77
CA PRO A 192 -1.13 4.30 -10.96
C PRO A 192 -1.72 3.46 -9.80
N PHE A 193 -3.04 3.47 -9.60
CA PHE A 193 -3.69 2.83 -8.45
C PHE A 193 -3.59 1.30 -8.44
N TYR A 194 -3.59 0.68 -9.62
CA TYR A 194 -3.36 -0.76 -9.74
C TYR A 194 -1.98 -1.15 -9.18
N HIS A 195 -0.93 -0.43 -9.57
CA HIS A 195 0.41 -0.66 -9.02
C HIS A 195 0.45 -0.44 -7.50
N ALA A 196 -0.16 0.65 -7.01
CA ALA A 196 -0.20 0.95 -5.58
C ALA A 196 -0.90 -0.13 -4.73
N ILE A 197 -2.01 -0.71 -5.21
CA ILE A 197 -2.69 -1.78 -4.48
C ILE A 197 -1.89 -3.09 -4.51
N VAL A 198 -1.19 -3.39 -5.61
CA VAL A 198 -0.32 -4.58 -5.72
C VAL A 198 0.90 -4.44 -4.80
N GLU A 199 1.47 -3.24 -4.65
CA GLU A 199 2.53 -2.98 -3.68
C GLU A 199 2.08 -3.17 -2.23
N LYS A 200 0.85 -2.74 -1.88
CA LYS A 200 0.26 -3.02 -0.56
C LYS A 200 0.09 -4.51 -0.30
N ILE A 201 -0.30 -5.27 -1.32
CA ILE A 201 -0.37 -6.74 -1.25
C ILE A 201 1.04 -7.31 -1.02
N HIS A 202 2.03 -6.91 -1.81
CA HIS A 202 3.41 -7.38 -1.68
C HIS A 202 3.96 -7.11 -0.27
N ALA A 203 3.79 -5.88 0.24
CA ALA A 203 4.20 -5.50 1.59
C ALA A 203 3.51 -6.37 2.66
N HIS A 204 2.21 -6.65 2.51
CA HIS A 204 1.48 -7.53 3.41
C HIS A 204 2.01 -8.96 3.40
N LEU A 205 2.28 -9.53 2.21
CA LEU A 205 2.78 -10.90 2.05
C LEU A 205 4.13 -11.09 2.73
N VAL A 206 5.06 -10.15 2.52
CA VAL A 206 6.39 -10.16 3.16
C VAL A 206 6.24 -9.97 4.66
N LYS A 207 5.45 -8.99 5.09
CA LYS A 207 5.21 -8.69 6.51
C LYS A 207 4.63 -9.90 7.27
N GLU A 208 3.58 -10.54 6.76
CA GLU A 208 2.99 -11.72 7.42
C GLU A 208 3.95 -12.90 7.48
N TYR A 209 4.82 -13.06 6.47
CA TYR A 209 5.88 -14.07 6.50
C TYR A 209 6.89 -13.78 7.62
N ILE A 210 7.36 -12.54 7.74
CA ILE A 210 8.25 -12.12 8.84
C ILE A 210 7.56 -12.33 10.18
N VAL A 211 6.28 -11.96 10.32
CA VAL A 211 5.50 -12.21 11.54
C VAL A 211 5.57 -13.69 11.94
N ARG A 212 5.52 -14.64 11.00
CA ARG A 212 5.66 -16.07 11.31
C ARG A 212 7.05 -16.42 11.83
N LEU A 213 8.10 -15.88 11.24
CA LEU A 213 9.49 -16.08 11.71
C LEU A 213 9.68 -15.56 13.13
N LEU A 214 8.97 -14.50 13.54
CA LEU A 214 9.09 -13.90 14.88
C LEU A 214 8.28 -14.62 15.98
N LYS A 215 7.50 -15.67 15.67
CA LYS A 215 6.57 -16.29 16.66
C LYS A 215 7.23 -17.18 17.71
N ARG A 216 8.55 -17.36 17.70
CA ARG A 216 9.29 -18.21 18.66
C ARG A 216 8.73 -19.64 18.78
N LYS A 217 8.23 -20.20 17.67
CA LYS A 217 7.62 -21.56 17.64
C LYS A 217 8.58 -22.65 17.18
N VAL A 218 9.69 -22.26 16.54
CA VAL A 218 10.70 -23.18 16.01
C VAL A 218 12.05 -22.77 16.55
N SER A 219 12.84 -23.75 16.97
CA SER A 219 14.19 -23.57 17.52
C SER A 219 15.04 -24.74 17.04
N LEU A 220 16.09 -24.44 16.28
CA LEU A 220 16.90 -25.41 15.55
C LEU A 220 18.33 -25.35 16.07
N LYS A 221 18.86 -26.49 16.54
CA LYS A 221 20.25 -26.60 17.03
C LYS A 221 21.22 -27.01 15.93
N ALA A 222 20.81 -27.92 15.05
CA ALA A 222 21.69 -28.51 14.05
C ALA A 222 21.88 -27.55 12.85
N PRO A 223 23.13 -27.30 12.41
CA PRO A 223 23.39 -26.48 11.24
C PRO A 223 22.65 -26.94 9.97
N GLY A 224 22.51 -28.26 9.77
CA GLY A 224 21.76 -28.81 8.63
C GLY A 224 20.27 -28.44 8.65
N GLN A 225 19.63 -28.43 9.82
CA GLN A 225 18.23 -28.00 9.93
C GLN A 225 18.08 -26.50 9.66
N GLN A 226 19.03 -25.69 10.11
CA GLN A 226 19.05 -24.25 9.85
C GLN A 226 19.26 -23.96 8.36
N GLN A 227 20.17 -24.67 7.71
CA GLN A 227 20.41 -24.59 6.27
C GLN A 227 19.14 -24.96 5.47
N ASN A 228 18.45 -26.03 5.85
CA ASN A 228 17.20 -26.44 5.18
C ASN A 228 16.11 -25.36 5.32
N LEU A 229 15.90 -24.83 6.53
CA LEU A 229 14.93 -23.76 6.75
C LEU A 229 15.30 -22.50 5.94
N ALA A 230 16.57 -22.10 5.95
CA ALA A 230 17.05 -20.97 5.16
C ALA A 230 16.77 -21.17 3.65
N GLN A 231 17.03 -22.36 3.11
CA GLN A 231 16.72 -22.67 1.71
C GLN A 231 15.22 -22.57 1.40
N HIS A 232 14.35 -23.07 2.29
CA HIS A 232 12.90 -22.92 2.13
C HIS A 232 12.46 -21.45 2.16
N ILE A 233 13.02 -20.63 3.06
CA ILE A 233 12.72 -19.20 3.12
C ILE A 233 13.19 -18.49 1.85
N SER A 234 14.41 -18.75 1.38
CA SER A 234 14.95 -18.14 0.17
C SER A 234 14.15 -18.53 -1.08
N LYS A 235 13.72 -19.79 -1.20
CA LYS A 235 12.84 -20.22 -2.29
C LYS A 235 11.49 -19.50 -2.24
N ASN A 236 10.84 -19.50 -1.08
CA ASN A 236 9.57 -18.81 -0.87
C ASN A 236 9.67 -17.31 -1.15
N ALA A 237 10.81 -16.68 -0.81
CA ALA A 237 11.08 -15.28 -1.12
C ALA A 237 11.16 -15.03 -2.62
N ALA A 238 11.88 -15.89 -3.37
CA ALA A 238 11.96 -15.80 -4.82
C ALA A 238 10.60 -16.00 -5.49
N ASP A 239 9.79 -16.96 -5.01
CA ASP A 239 8.44 -17.21 -5.52
C ASP A 239 7.51 -16.00 -5.27
N LEU A 240 7.58 -15.38 -4.09
CA LEU A 240 6.83 -14.16 -3.76
C LEU A 240 7.27 -12.97 -4.61
N GLU A 241 8.57 -12.75 -4.75
CA GLU A 241 9.16 -11.68 -5.56
C GLU A 241 8.73 -11.82 -7.03
N ALA A 242 8.88 -13.01 -7.61
CA ALA A 242 8.49 -13.29 -8.98
C ALA A 242 6.99 -13.08 -9.19
N PHE A 243 6.16 -13.56 -8.27
CA PHE A 243 4.71 -13.38 -8.31
C PHE A 243 4.30 -11.91 -8.21
N CYS A 244 4.83 -11.15 -7.26
CA CYS A 244 4.46 -9.75 -7.06
C CYS A 244 4.96 -8.87 -8.21
N THR A 245 6.20 -9.08 -8.66
CA THR A 245 6.81 -8.32 -9.77
C THR A 245 6.08 -8.57 -11.08
N SER A 246 5.76 -9.83 -11.41
CA SER A 246 4.99 -10.16 -12.62
C SER A 246 3.56 -9.61 -12.59
N ASN A 247 3.01 -9.34 -11.42
CA ASN A 247 1.71 -8.67 -11.26
C ASN A 247 1.80 -7.15 -11.17
N GLY A 248 3.00 -6.56 -11.25
CA GLY A 248 3.21 -5.12 -11.36
C GLY A 248 3.63 -4.41 -10.07
N SER A 249 4.02 -5.11 -9.00
CA SER A 249 4.62 -4.45 -7.84
C SER A 249 5.95 -3.79 -8.21
N GLN A 250 6.15 -2.51 -7.87
CA GLN A 250 7.46 -1.83 -7.97
C GLN A 250 8.19 -1.73 -6.62
N ALA A 251 7.66 -2.36 -5.56
CA ALA A 251 8.25 -2.38 -4.22
C ALA A 251 9.49 -3.30 -4.10
N THR A 252 10.52 -3.07 -4.93
CA THR A 252 11.77 -3.85 -4.98
C THR A 252 12.56 -3.83 -3.66
N TRP A 253 12.36 -2.79 -2.85
CA TRP A 253 12.93 -2.67 -1.51
C TRP A 253 12.48 -3.79 -0.55
N LEU A 254 11.39 -4.51 -0.84
CA LEU A 254 10.94 -5.67 -0.05
C LEU A 254 11.71 -6.95 -0.36
N ASN A 255 12.28 -7.07 -1.56
CA ASN A 255 12.80 -8.33 -2.10
C ASN A 255 13.97 -8.89 -1.26
N SER A 256 14.74 -8.00 -0.62
CA SER A 256 15.88 -8.42 0.20
C SER A 256 15.50 -8.84 1.64
N ALA A 257 14.29 -8.56 2.12
CA ALA A 257 13.94 -8.77 3.53
C ALA A 257 14.03 -10.24 3.95
N LEU A 258 13.37 -11.13 3.21
CA LEU A 258 13.35 -12.56 3.52
C LEU A 258 14.68 -13.26 3.21
N PRO A 259 15.38 -12.99 2.09
CA PRO A 259 16.71 -13.53 1.84
C PRO A 259 17.73 -13.17 2.92
N LYS A 260 17.72 -11.94 3.43
CA LYS A 260 18.61 -11.53 4.54
C LYS A 260 18.33 -12.28 5.83
N LEU A 261 17.05 -12.49 6.16
CA LEU A 261 16.66 -13.30 7.31
C LEU A 261 17.08 -14.78 7.11
N ALA A 262 16.86 -15.34 5.92
CA ALA A 262 17.32 -16.69 5.60
C ALA A 262 18.85 -16.84 5.79
N GLU A 263 19.60 -15.84 5.34
CA GLU A 263 21.05 -15.83 5.45
C GLU A 263 21.52 -15.80 6.92
N ILE A 264 20.89 -14.99 7.78
CA ILE A 264 21.18 -14.99 9.23
C ILE A 264 20.91 -16.37 9.87
N ILE A 265 19.86 -17.08 9.45
CA ILE A 265 19.59 -18.45 9.93
C ILE A 265 20.72 -19.39 9.49
N ARG A 266 21.13 -19.29 8.22
CA ARG A 266 22.13 -20.14 7.57
C ARG A 266 23.53 -20.02 8.18
N LEU A 267 23.99 -18.78 8.39
CA LEU A 267 25.35 -18.48 8.83
C LEU A 267 25.67 -19.10 10.19
N GLN A 268 26.84 -19.73 10.33
CA GLN A 268 27.27 -20.34 11.60
C GLN A 268 28.34 -19.51 12.32
N ASP A 269 29.15 -18.76 11.57
CA ASP A 269 30.16 -17.87 12.13
C ASP A 269 29.51 -16.63 12.77
N LEU A 270 29.93 -16.31 14.01
CA LEU A 270 29.37 -15.19 14.77
C LEU A 270 29.67 -13.83 14.11
N GLY A 271 30.86 -13.68 13.52
CA GLY A 271 31.24 -12.45 12.81
C GLY A 271 30.35 -12.21 11.59
N ALA A 272 30.15 -13.25 10.78
CA ALA A 272 29.27 -13.21 9.62
C ALA A 272 27.81 -12.90 10.01
N ILE A 273 27.29 -13.51 11.08
CA ILE A 273 25.94 -13.21 11.59
C ILE A 273 25.80 -11.73 11.95
N LYS A 274 26.80 -11.15 12.63
CA LYS A 274 26.80 -9.72 12.99
C LYS A 274 26.80 -8.81 11.76
N ILE A 275 27.59 -9.16 10.74
CA ILE A 275 27.66 -8.40 9.49
C ILE A 275 26.31 -8.43 8.76
N GLU A 276 25.66 -9.60 8.67
CA GLU A 276 24.37 -9.69 7.98
C GLU A 276 23.26 -8.99 8.78
N VAL A 277 23.28 -9.09 10.11
CA VAL A 277 22.39 -8.31 10.99
C VAL A 277 22.58 -6.80 10.81
N ALA A 278 23.82 -6.32 10.74
CA ALA A 278 24.10 -4.92 10.49
C ALA A 278 23.58 -4.48 9.12
N THR A 279 23.78 -5.31 8.09
CA THR A 279 23.29 -5.03 6.73
C THR A 279 21.76 -5.01 6.67
N LEU A 280 21.09 -5.94 7.37
CA LEU A 280 19.64 -5.95 7.53
C LEU A 280 19.16 -4.66 8.22
N ALA A 281 19.82 -4.22 9.28
CA ALA A 281 19.46 -3.01 10.01
C ALA A 281 19.70 -1.72 9.18
N THR A 282 20.72 -1.69 8.34
CA THR A 282 20.95 -0.59 7.40
C THR A 282 19.86 -0.54 6.32
N THR A 283 19.43 -1.71 5.83
CA THR A 283 18.39 -1.79 4.78
C THR A 283 16.98 -1.50 5.34
N TYR A 284 16.71 -1.97 6.57
CA TYR A 284 15.44 -1.81 7.28
C TYR A 284 15.68 -1.19 8.66
N PRO A 285 15.95 0.14 8.74
CA PRO A 285 16.33 0.82 9.97
C PRO A 285 15.24 0.86 11.04
N ASP A 286 14.02 0.45 10.69
CA ASP A 286 12.90 0.34 11.62
C ASP A 286 12.85 -1.01 12.37
N ILE A 287 13.79 -1.93 12.11
CA ILE A 287 14.02 -3.12 12.93
C ILE A 287 14.52 -2.72 14.33
N ARG A 288 14.11 -3.47 15.35
CA ARG A 288 14.38 -3.17 16.76
C ARG A 288 14.94 -4.42 17.42
N LYS A 289 15.65 -4.25 18.55
CA LYS A 289 16.22 -5.36 19.33
C LYS A 289 15.20 -6.47 19.63
N ARG A 290 13.96 -6.11 19.97
CA ARG A 290 12.85 -7.06 20.20
C ARG A 290 12.51 -7.93 18.97
N HIS A 291 12.58 -7.36 17.76
CA HIS A 291 12.34 -8.10 16.51
C HIS A 291 13.46 -9.12 16.32
N LEU A 292 14.71 -8.67 16.45
CA LEU A 292 15.87 -9.53 16.26
C LEU A 292 15.98 -10.63 17.34
N GLU A 293 15.71 -10.30 18.60
CA GLU A 293 15.69 -11.27 19.69
C GLU A 293 14.64 -12.37 19.47
N ALA A 294 13.43 -12.00 19.03
CA ALA A 294 12.40 -12.99 18.71
C ALA A 294 12.73 -13.83 17.49
N PHE A 295 13.37 -13.24 16.48
CA PHE A 295 13.85 -13.96 15.31
C PHE A 295 14.95 -14.97 15.64
N LEU A 296 15.96 -14.55 16.40
CA LEU A 296 17.13 -15.38 16.75
C LEU A 296 16.78 -16.57 17.65
N TYR A 297 15.56 -16.64 18.20
CA TYR A 297 15.03 -17.84 18.87
C TYR A 297 15.08 -19.10 17.96
N ILE A 298 14.97 -18.92 16.64
CA ILE A 298 15.12 -19.99 15.66
C ILE A 298 16.51 -20.63 15.74
N LYS A 299 17.55 -19.86 16.11
CA LYS A 299 18.94 -20.28 16.14
C LYS A 299 19.35 -20.73 17.55
N ALA A 300 18.94 -21.95 17.91
CA ALA A 300 19.04 -22.52 19.25
C ALA A 300 20.48 -22.86 19.71
N ASN A 301 21.46 -22.75 18.81
CA ASN A 301 22.88 -23.00 19.09
C ASN A 301 23.63 -21.74 19.56
N LEU A 302 23.01 -20.57 19.59
CA LEU A 302 23.62 -19.36 20.16
C LEU A 302 23.58 -19.39 21.69
N SER A 303 24.72 -19.13 22.32
CA SER A 303 24.79 -18.85 23.75
C SER A 303 24.20 -17.47 24.09
N ARG A 304 23.90 -17.24 25.38
CA ARG A 304 23.38 -15.94 25.84
C ARG A 304 24.35 -14.78 25.58
N SER A 305 25.66 -15.02 25.69
CA SER A 305 26.69 -13.99 25.44
C SER A 305 26.77 -13.65 23.96
N GLU A 306 26.72 -14.63 23.07
CA GLU A 306 26.68 -14.44 21.62
C GLU A 306 25.43 -13.68 21.19
N LEU A 307 24.25 -14.09 21.69
CA LEU A 307 23.00 -13.37 21.46
C LEU A 307 23.09 -11.91 21.89
N LYS A 308 23.59 -11.63 23.10
CA LYS A 308 23.79 -10.25 23.58
C LYS A 308 24.77 -9.48 22.69
N SER A 309 25.82 -10.13 22.20
CA SER A 309 26.81 -9.54 21.31
C SER A 309 26.22 -9.17 19.95
N ILE A 310 25.35 -10.00 19.38
CA ILE A 310 24.61 -9.71 18.15
C ILE A 310 23.63 -8.55 18.35
N LEU A 311 22.84 -8.56 19.44
CA LEU A 311 21.88 -7.51 19.75
C LEU A 311 22.55 -6.16 20.06
N GLY A 312 23.80 -6.17 20.54
CA GLY A 312 24.60 -4.98 20.81
C GLY A 312 24.85 -4.14 19.56
N TYR A 313 25.08 -4.79 18.41
CA TYR A 313 25.38 -4.13 17.13
C TYR A 313 24.21 -3.28 16.57
N LEU A 314 22.97 -3.52 17.02
CA LEU A 314 21.81 -2.68 16.64
C LEU A 314 21.76 -1.33 17.38
N ALA A 315 22.52 -1.15 18.46
CA ALA A 315 22.48 0.09 19.24
C ALA A 315 23.17 1.26 18.50
N ASP A 316 24.13 0.95 17.64
CA ASP A 316 25.00 1.94 17.01
C ASP A 316 24.45 2.47 15.67
N SER A 317 23.38 1.87 15.13
CA SER A 317 22.77 2.27 13.84
C SER A 317 21.55 3.18 13.96
N ALA A 318 21.12 3.55 15.17
CA ALA A 318 19.83 4.21 15.42
C ALA A 318 19.77 5.71 15.06
N ALA A 319 20.82 6.29 14.47
CA ALA A 319 20.89 7.73 14.21
C ALA A 319 21.25 8.02 12.74
N SER A 320 20.29 7.83 11.82
CA SER A 320 20.18 8.66 10.62
C SER A 320 18.90 8.33 9.87
N THR A 321 17.99 9.33 9.86
CA THR A 321 16.96 9.60 8.85
C THR A 321 16.31 8.38 8.18
N LEU A 322 15.09 8.01 8.61
CA LEU A 322 14.24 7.04 7.88
C LEU A 322 13.67 7.70 6.61
N PRO A 323 14.14 7.37 5.39
CA PRO A 323 13.58 7.90 4.15
C PRO A 323 12.63 6.86 3.48
N GLY A 324 12.47 5.67 4.07
CA GLY A 324 11.78 4.52 3.47
C GLY A 324 10.50 4.10 4.19
N ALA A 325 9.64 3.39 3.48
CA ALA A 325 8.41 2.82 4.04
C ALA A 325 8.72 1.83 5.18
N PRO A 326 8.01 1.89 6.32
CA PRO A 326 8.29 1.03 7.48
C PRO A 326 7.83 -0.41 7.25
N LEU A 327 8.72 -1.38 7.48
CA LEU A 327 8.41 -2.82 7.41
C LEU A 327 8.23 -3.43 8.81
N PHE A 328 9.19 -3.22 9.71
CA PHE A 328 9.23 -3.81 11.05
C PHE A 328 8.45 -3.02 12.10
N SER A 329 8.30 -1.70 11.96
CA SER A 329 7.58 -0.87 12.95
C SER A 329 6.13 -1.31 13.16
N ASN A 330 5.52 -1.87 12.12
CA ASN A 330 4.13 -2.35 12.15
C ASN A 330 4.01 -3.84 12.53
N ILE A 331 5.11 -4.48 12.95
CA ILE A 331 5.15 -5.87 13.39
C ILE A 331 5.22 -5.91 14.92
N ASN A 332 4.14 -6.38 15.55
CA ASN A 332 4.13 -6.58 16.99
C ASN A 332 4.74 -7.94 17.35
N VAL A 333 5.79 -7.91 18.15
CA VAL A 333 6.39 -9.09 18.78
C VAL A 333 5.65 -9.34 20.09
N SER A 334 4.96 -10.47 20.14
CA SER A 334 4.27 -10.99 21.32
C SER A 334 5.18 -11.90 22.12
#